data_AF-A0A524LXQ8-F1
#
_entry.id   AF-A0A524LXQ8-F1
#
_cell.length_a   1.000
_cell.length_b   1.000
_cell.length_c   1.000
_cell.angle_alpha   90.00
_cell.angle_beta   90.00
_cell.angle_gamma   90.00
#
_symmetry.space_group_name_H-M   'P 1'
#
loop_
_entity.id
_entity.type
_entity.pdbx_description
1 polymer ?
#
loop_
_entity_poly.entity_id
_entity_poly.type
_entity_poly.pdbx_seq_one_letter_code
_entity_poly.pdbx_strand_id
1 'polypeptide(L)'
;MATFTRHITDLPAQRKTAAEKTKEWKEECVEALIGMSIFARDEYGYRDQVSKAYGYYAGEILSEDYSRVLRPYGKLRANMPAKLQNYNIIKPSIDLLLGEKAKRPFTFVVKVSNPDVSTKKERALQETLSQNLLAQFMNELRSLGMSEEEMQEVEPTEDVAAAFEKDYVDERALIGQASLQYLQDNLELPRKFREAFFHFLVSGRVVTEKFVSQDRVEFEVVNPLDADWDKSPNTTFIEDGSWAVIRQLATIPDVLDTYYDSLTPEQITKLEAKKGTTGTGYLWNTDRDDGLHESRDRGGAQGRQNAFNNRFVEVFRCYWKGMTRVGIREYQDEQGGWE
;
A
#
# COMPACT_ATOMS: atom_id res chain seq x y z
N MET A 1 23.49 -16.82 -30.47
CA MET A 1 22.74 -16.35 -31.65
C MET A 1 21.27 -16.65 -31.42
N ALA A 2 20.42 -15.64 -31.63
CA ALA A 2 18.96 -15.61 -31.48
C ALA A 2 18.40 -15.57 -30.03
N THR A 3 18.71 -14.50 -29.29
CA THR A 3 17.87 -14.01 -28.19
C THR A 3 16.73 -13.18 -28.78
N PHE A 4 15.70 -13.85 -29.29
CA PHE A 4 14.40 -13.21 -29.47
C PHE A 4 13.72 -13.22 -28.11
N THR A 5 13.84 -12.11 -27.36
CA THR A 5 12.91 -11.80 -26.27
C THR A 5 11.53 -11.71 -26.90
N ARG A 6 10.79 -12.82 -26.84
CA ARG A 6 9.38 -12.83 -27.17
C ARG A 6 8.75 -11.91 -26.12
N HIS A 7 8.35 -10.70 -26.50
CA HIS A 7 7.50 -9.89 -25.65
C HIS A 7 6.17 -10.64 -25.54
N ILE A 8 6.09 -11.55 -24.58
CA ILE A 8 4.85 -12.21 -24.22
C ILE A 8 3.99 -11.08 -23.67
N THR A 9 2.97 -10.68 -24.41
CA THR A 9 1.99 -9.67 -23.96
C THR A 9 0.74 -10.32 -23.39
N ASP A 10 0.66 -11.65 -23.45
CA ASP A 10 -0.51 -12.41 -23.02
C ASP A 10 -0.18 -13.16 -21.74
N LEU A 11 -1.00 -12.96 -20.72
CA LEU A 11 -0.84 -13.66 -19.45
C LEU A 11 -1.00 -15.19 -19.67
N PRO A 12 -0.04 -16.01 -19.22
CA PRO A 12 -0.14 -17.47 -19.32
C PRO A 12 -1.40 -18.02 -18.63
N ALA A 13 -1.85 -19.21 -19.04
CA ALA A 13 -3.04 -19.85 -18.48
C ALA A 13 -2.93 -20.03 -16.96
N GLN A 14 -3.91 -19.46 -16.23
CA GLN A 14 -3.92 -19.44 -14.76
C GLN A 14 -4.52 -20.70 -14.11
N ARG A 15 -5.29 -21.48 -14.88
CA ARG A 15 -5.90 -22.74 -14.42
C ARG A 15 -4.88 -23.88 -14.52
N LYS A 16 -3.90 -23.88 -13.61
CA LYS A 16 -2.86 -24.91 -13.47
C LYS A 16 -2.85 -25.49 -12.06
N THR A 17 -2.48 -26.76 -11.94
CA THR A 17 -2.24 -27.41 -10.64
C THR A 17 -1.03 -26.81 -9.94
N ALA A 18 -0.90 -26.98 -8.62
CA ALA A 18 0.23 -26.43 -7.86
C ALA A 18 1.60 -26.93 -8.37
N ALA A 19 1.67 -28.17 -8.85
CA ALA A 19 2.88 -28.75 -9.42
C ALA A 19 3.28 -28.13 -10.76
N GLU A 20 2.30 -27.71 -11.57
CA GLU A 20 2.52 -27.08 -12.88
C GLU A 20 2.86 -25.58 -12.78
N LYS A 21 2.72 -24.97 -11.59
CA LYS A 21 3.13 -23.59 -11.31
C LYS A 21 4.64 -23.52 -11.02
N THR A 22 5.43 -23.94 -12.01
CA THR A 22 6.89 -23.95 -11.95
C THR A 22 7.47 -22.53 -11.89
N LYS A 23 8.77 -22.42 -11.57
CA LYS A 23 9.49 -21.14 -11.58
C LYS A 23 9.41 -20.46 -12.95
N GLU A 24 9.61 -21.21 -14.02
CA GLU A 24 9.52 -20.74 -15.41
C GLU A 24 8.16 -20.12 -15.71
N TRP A 25 7.07 -20.79 -15.33
CA TRP A 25 5.73 -20.24 -15.51
C TRP A 25 5.50 -18.92 -14.76
N LYS A 26 6.08 -18.78 -13.55
CA LYS A 26 6.02 -17.52 -12.80
C LYS A 26 6.82 -16.41 -13.49
N GLU A 27 8.00 -16.73 -14.00
CA GLU A 27 8.83 -15.79 -14.78
C GLU A 27 8.09 -15.33 -16.04
N GLU A 28 7.47 -16.24 -16.80
CA GLU A 28 6.62 -15.90 -17.95
C GLU A 28 5.44 -14.99 -17.57
N CYS A 29 4.81 -15.22 -16.42
CA CYS A 29 3.74 -14.35 -15.94
C CYS A 29 4.26 -12.94 -15.60
N VAL A 30 5.41 -12.85 -14.94
CA VAL A 30 6.03 -11.55 -14.60
C VAL A 30 6.43 -10.81 -15.88
N GLU A 31 7.07 -11.47 -16.84
CA GLU A 31 7.42 -10.87 -18.13
C GLU A 31 6.17 -10.41 -18.88
N ALA A 32 5.09 -11.20 -18.86
CA ALA A 32 3.82 -10.81 -19.46
C ALA A 32 3.22 -9.57 -18.81
N LEU A 33 3.19 -9.50 -17.49
CA LEU A 33 2.69 -8.35 -16.75
C LEU A 33 3.51 -7.08 -17.02
N ILE A 34 4.84 -7.19 -17.05
CA ILE A 34 5.72 -6.07 -17.41
C ILE A 34 5.49 -5.64 -18.86
N GLY A 35 5.31 -6.59 -19.78
CA GLY A 35 5.03 -6.32 -21.20
C GLY A 35 3.65 -5.70 -21.45
N MET A 36 2.64 -6.06 -20.67
CA MET A 36 1.31 -5.45 -20.70
C MET A 36 1.28 -4.07 -20.02
N SER A 37 2.14 -3.86 -19.04
CA SER A 37 2.16 -2.62 -18.27
C SER A 37 2.69 -1.47 -19.10
N ILE A 38 1.98 -0.35 -19.06
CA ILE A 38 2.34 0.83 -19.84
C ILE A 38 2.82 1.93 -18.90
N PHE A 39 4.13 1.90 -18.64
CA PHE A 39 4.80 2.94 -17.86
C PHE A 39 5.26 4.12 -18.72
N ALA A 40 5.59 3.89 -19.99
CA ALA A 40 6.26 4.88 -20.87
C ALA A 40 5.35 5.63 -21.85
N ARG A 41 4.18 5.06 -22.21
CA ARG A 41 3.30 5.61 -23.25
C ARG A 41 1.89 5.77 -22.72
N ASP A 42 1.42 7.00 -22.66
CA ASP A 42 0.06 7.26 -22.26
C ASP A 42 -0.86 7.20 -23.48
N GLU A 43 -1.52 6.06 -23.70
CA GLU A 43 -2.46 5.91 -24.82
C GLU A 43 -3.72 6.79 -24.67
N TYR A 44 -4.00 7.26 -23.45
CA TYR A 44 -5.22 8.01 -23.11
C TYR A 44 -4.97 9.39 -22.48
N GLY A 45 -3.73 9.85 -22.36
CA GLY A 45 -3.37 11.16 -21.81
C GLY A 45 -3.56 11.32 -20.28
N TYR A 46 -3.89 10.26 -19.54
CA TYR A 46 -4.07 10.30 -18.09
C TYR A 46 -2.75 10.50 -17.31
N ARG A 47 -1.71 9.71 -17.60
CA ARG A 47 -0.40 9.85 -16.95
C ARG A 47 0.22 11.22 -17.25
N ASP A 48 0.03 11.75 -18.45
CA ASP A 48 0.43 13.12 -18.78
C ASP A 48 -0.33 14.13 -17.92
N GLN A 49 -1.66 14.03 -17.82
CA GLN A 49 -2.46 14.91 -16.96
C GLN A 49 -2.03 14.85 -15.50
N VAL A 50 -1.79 13.66 -14.96
CA VAL A 50 -1.31 13.50 -13.58
C VAL A 50 0.10 14.08 -13.41
N SER A 51 1.00 13.84 -14.34
CA SER A 51 2.35 14.43 -14.33
C SER A 51 2.29 15.95 -14.35
N LYS A 52 1.44 16.53 -15.20
CA LYS A 52 1.17 17.97 -15.25
C LYS A 52 0.59 18.48 -13.94
N ALA A 53 -0.33 17.74 -13.31
CA ALA A 53 -0.91 18.11 -12.02
C ALA A 53 0.15 18.19 -10.89
N TYR A 54 1.09 17.24 -10.84
CA TYR A 54 2.24 17.33 -9.92
C TYR A 54 3.11 18.55 -10.23
N GLY A 55 3.39 18.83 -11.51
CA GLY A 55 4.09 20.04 -11.93
C GLY A 55 3.39 21.33 -11.50
N TYR A 56 2.07 21.42 -11.68
CA TYR A 56 1.28 22.59 -11.24
C TYR A 56 1.33 22.80 -9.73
N TYR A 57 1.30 21.73 -8.94
CA TYR A 57 1.50 21.81 -7.50
C TYR A 57 2.92 22.33 -7.15
N ALA A 58 3.94 21.87 -7.87
CA ALA A 58 5.32 22.37 -7.72
C ALA A 58 5.49 23.83 -8.19
N GLY A 59 4.53 24.36 -8.96
CA GLY A 59 4.57 25.70 -9.53
C GLY A 59 5.26 25.76 -10.89
N GLU A 60 5.30 24.66 -11.62
CA GLU A 60 5.75 24.62 -13.00
C GLU A 60 4.68 25.23 -13.91
N ILE A 61 5.12 26.10 -14.83
CA ILE A 61 4.24 26.72 -15.83
C ILE A 61 4.51 26.04 -17.16
N LEU A 62 3.56 25.24 -17.64
CA LEU A 62 3.70 24.60 -18.95
C LEU A 62 3.34 25.56 -20.07
N SER A 63 4.19 25.60 -21.08
CA SER A 63 4.04 26.50 -22.23
C SER A 63 2.80 26.19 -23.08
N GLU A 64 2.37 24.93 -23.07
CA GLU A 64 1.20 24.41 -23.80
C GLU A 64 -0.12 25.01 -23.31
N ASP A 65 -0.28 25.25 -22.00
CA ASP A 65 -1.53 25.72 -21.41
C ASP A 65 -1.93 27.11 -21.88
N TYR A 66 -0.94 27.94 -22.19
CA TYR A 66 -1.13 29.31 -22.68
C TYR A 66 -1.37 29.37 -24.19
N SER A 67 -1.18 28.25 -24.90
CA SER A 67 -1.34 28.21 -26.35
C SER A 67 -2.74 28.65 -26.78
N ARG A 68 -3.79 28.31 -26.03
CA ARG A 68 -5.17 28.75 -26.31
C ARG A 68 -5.31 30.27 -26.27
N VAL A 69 -4.62 30.93 -25.36
CA VAL A 69 -4.66 32.40 -25.18
C VAL A 69 -3.76 33.10 -26.20
N LEU A 70 -2.62 32.51 -26.55
CA LEU A 70 -1.60 33.12 -27.41
C LEU A 70 -1.82 32.86 -28.91
N ARG A 71 -2.50 31.76 -29.29
CA ARG A 71 -2.79 31.41 -30.69
C ARG A 71 -3.53 32.49 -31.47
N PRO A 72 -4.56 33.18 -30.93
CA PRO A 72 -5.22 34.30 -31.62
C PRO A 72 -4.27 35.45 -31.98
N TYR A 73 -3.17 35.62 -31.23
CA TYR A 73 -2.15 36.63 -31.48
C TYR A 73 -1.04 36.15 -32.42
N GLY A 74 -1.14 34.93 -32.97
CA GLY A 74 -0.12 34.34 -33.84
C GLY A 74 1.23 34.10 -33.16
N LYS A 75 1.27 34.10 -31.82
CA LYS A 75 2.49 33.96 -31.03
C LYS A 75 2.48 32.65 -30.25
N LEU A 76 3.65 32.03 -30.15
CA LEU A 76 3.94 30.98 -29.18
C LEU A 76 4.61 31.61 -27.96
N ARG A 77 4.51 30.97 -26.79
CA ARG A 77 5.11 31.46 -25.55
C ARG A 77 6.62 31.73 -25.70
N ALA A 78 7.33 30.86 -26.43
CA ALA A 78 8.76 31.03 -26.71
C ALA A 78 9.10 32.35 -27.42
N ASN A 79 8.15 32.94 -28.15
CA ASN A 79 8.36 34.17 -28.92
C ASN A 79 8.04 35.45 -28.11
N MET A 80 7.72 35.32 -26.82
CA MET A 80 7.41 36.46 -25.95
C MET A 80 8.65 36.89 -25.17
N PRO A 81 9.04 38.19 -25.21
CA PRO A 81 10.25 38.68 -24.54
C PRO A 81 10.15 38.71 -23.01
N ALA A 82 8.94 38.66 -22.46
CA ALA A 82 8.68 38.72 -21.01
C ALA A 82 8.51 37.30 -20.42
N LYS A 83 9.21 37.02 -19.32
CA LYS A 83 9.01 35.80 -18.53
C LYS A 83 7.80 35.96 -17.62
N LEU A 84 6.87 35.02 -17.67
CA LEU A 84 5.71 34.99 -16.77
C LEU A 84 6.19 34.63 -15.35
N GLN A 85 5.77 35.41 -14.37
CA GLN A 85 5.95 35.04 -12.96
C GLN A 85 4.83 34.10 -12.54
N ASN A 86 5.17 32.98 -11.90
CA ASN A 86 4.16 32.10 -11.34
C ASN A 86 3.70 32.60 -9.97
N TYR A 87 2.39 32.77 -9.81
CA TYR A 87 1.75 32.90 -8.50
C TYR A 87 0.98 31.60 -8.25
N ASN A 88 1.61 30.66 -7.53
CA ASN A 88 1.05 29.34 -7.31
C ASN A 88 -0.13 29.41 -6.31
N ILE A 89 -1.34 29.50 -6.85
CA ILE A 89 -2.60 29.50 -6.08
C ILE A 89 -3.04 28.08 -5.66
N ILE A 90 -2.49 27.05 -6.30
CA ILE A 90 -2.88 25.65 -6.08
C ILE A 90 -2.24 25.13 -4.79
N LYS A 91 -0.93 25.37 -4.60
CA LYS A 91 -0.17 24.87 -3.46
C LYS A 91 -0.76 25.29 -2.10
N PRO A 92 -1.10 26.58 -1.84
CA PRO A 92 -1.69 26.97 -0.56
C PRO A 92 -3.01 26.25 -0.25
N SER A 93 -3.82 25.98 -1.27
CA SER A 93 -5.10 25.27 -1.11
C SER A 93 -4.89 23.80 -0.74
N ILE A 94 -3.93 23.14 -1.40
CA ILE A 94 -3.57 21.74 -1.10
C ILE A 94 -2.93 21.63 0.28
N ASP A 95 -1.99 22.52 0.62
CA ASP A 95 -1.29 22.53 1.92
C ASP A 95 -2.27 22.77 3.08
N LEU A 96 -3.28 23.61 2.88
CA LEU A 96 -4.36 23.82 3.85
C LEU A 96 -5.13 22.51 4.11
N LEU A 97 -5.54 21.82 3.04
CA LEU A 97 -6.27 20.55 3.16
C LEU A 97 -5.42 19.45 3.82
N LEU A 98 -4.12 19.40 3.52
CA LEU A 98 -3.17 18.51 4.20
C LEU A 98 -3.07 18.82 5.69
N GLY A 99 -2.99 20.11 6.05
CA GLY A 99 -2.99 20.56 7.44
C GLY A 99 -4.26 20.18 8.19
N GLU A 100 -5.43 20.34 7.55
CA GLU A 100 -6.71 19.92 8.13
C GLU A 100 -6.81 18.40 8.27
N LYS A 101 -6.32 17.62 7.30
CA LYS A 101 -6.25 16.16 7.42
C LYS A 101 -5.33 15.73 8.57
N ALA A 102 -4.19 16.40 8.74
CA ALA A 102 -3.22 16.06 9.78
C ALA A 102 -3.74 16.25 11.20
N LYS A 103 -4.68 17.18 11.41
CA LYS A 103 -5.33 17.40 12.72
C LYS A 103 -6.42 16.38 13.04
N ARG A 104 -6.92 15.64 12.05
CA ARG A 104 -8.04 14.70 12.26
C ARG A 104 -7.54 13.47 13.03
N PRO A 105 -8.30 12.99 14.03
CA PRO A 105 -7.95 11.77 14.75
C PRO A 105 -7.97 10.57 13.79
N PHE A 106 -6.96 9.72 13.93
CA PHE A 106 -6.79 8.49 13.14
C PHE A 106 -7.22 7.30 14.00
N THR A 107 -8.53 7.12 14.15
CA THR A 107 -9.10 6.10 15.06
C THR A 107 -9.62 4.90 14.27
N PHE A 108 -9.10 3.71 14.60
CA PHE A 108 -9.59 2.43 14.09
C PHE A 108 -10.04 1.56 15.26
N VAL A 109 -11.13 0.83 15.04
CA VAL A 109 -11.71 -0.07 16.03
C VAL A 109 -11.86 -1.44 15.39
N VAL A 110 -11.26 -2.46 16.01
CA VAL A 110 -11.44 -3.85 15.63
C VAL A 110 -12.77 -4.37 16.18
N LYS A 111 -13.58 -4.99 15.32
CA LYS A 111 -14.88 -5.57 15.68
C LYS A 111 -14.87 -7.06 15.33
N VAL A 112 -15.37 -7.88 16.25
CA VAL A 112 -15.60 -9.32 16.00
C VAL A 112 -17.04 -9.48 15.53
N SER A 113 -17.23 -10.06 14.35
CA SER A 113 -18.55 -10.30 13.76
C SER A 113 -18.97 -11.78 13.78
N ASN A 114 -18.25 -12.61 14.51
CA ASN A 114 -18.47 -14.05 14.51
C ASN A 114 -19.76 -14.41 15.29
N PRO A 115 -20.49 -15.46 14.90
CA PRO A 115 -21.71 -15.88 15.61
C PRO A 115 -21.48 -16.36 17.04
N ASP A 116 -20.26 -16.81 17.40
CA ASP A 116 -19.93 -17.34 18.73
C ASP A 116 -19.74 -16.27 19.81
N VAL A 117 -19.75 -14.99 19.42
CA VAL A 117 -19.50 -13.85 20.32
C VAL A 117 -20.57 -13.74 21.41
N SER A 118 -21.84 -13.98 21.08
CA SER A 118 -22.94 -13.93 22.05
C SER A 118 -22.79 -15.01 23.13
N THR A 119 -22.54 -16.25 22.72
CA THR A 119 -22.34 -17.37 23.65
C THR A 119 -21.14 -17.15 24.56
N LYS A 120 -20.03 -16.60 24.04
CA LYS A 120 -18.85 -16.28 24.86
C LYS A 120 -19.12 -15.16 25.86
N LYS A 121 -19.83 -14.11 25.43
CA LYS A 121 -20.25 -13.02 26.33
C LYS A 121 -21.13 -13.55 27.46
N GLU A 122 -22.11 -14.38 27.15
CA GLU A 122 -22.99 -14.99 28.15
C GLU A 122 -22.24 -15.85 29.16
N ARG A 123 -21.29 -16.68 28.70
CA ARG A 123 -20.44 -17.48 29.60
C ARG A 123 -19.58 -16.61 30.51
N ALA A 124 -18.92 -15.59 29.95
CA ALA A 124 -18.11 -14.67 30.74
C ALA A 124 -18.94 -13.89 31.76
N LEU A 125 -20.16 -13.48 31.39
CA LEU A 125 -21.10 -12.87 32.33
C LEU A 125 -21.49 -13.84 33.45
N GLN A 126 -21.85 -15.08 33.11
CA GLN A 126 -22.20 -16.12 34.10
C GLN A 126 -21.05 -16.41 35.06
N GLU A 127 -19.81 -16.49 34.56
CA GLU A 127 -18.61 -16.69 35.39
C GLU A 127 -18.40 -15.51 36.34
N THR A 128 -18.50 -14.27 35.83
CA THR A 128 -18.33 -13.05 36.63
C THR A 128 -19.38 -12.95 37.74
N LEU A 129 -20.65 -13.22 37.41
CA LEU A 129 -21.74 -13.22 38.39
C LEU A 129 -21.58 -14.35 39.41
N SER A 130 -21.17 -15.54 38.98
CA SER A 130 -20.93 -16.67 39.88
C SER A 130 -19.81 -16.36 40.88
N GLN A 131 -18.73 -15.71 40.42
CA GLN A 131 -17.64 -15.26 41.30
C GLN A 131 -18.10 -14.20 42.31
N ASN A 132 -18.91 -13.22 41.89
CA ASN A 132 -19.46 -12.22 42.80
C ASN A 132 -20.39 -12.88 43.85
N LEU A 133 -21.31 -13.75 43.42
CA LEU A 133 -22.21 -14.46 44.34
C LEU A 133 -21.45 -15.33 45.34
N LEU A 134 -20.38 -16.00 44.92
CA LEU A 134 -19.50 -16.73 45.84
C LEU A 134 -18.83 -15.78 46.84
N ALA A 135 -18.39 -14.60 46.41
CA ALA A 135 -17.81 -13.60 47.32
C ALA A 135 -18.83 -13.07 48.33
N GLN A 136 -20.07 -12.80 47.91
CA GLN A 136 -21.17 -12.41 48.79
C GLN A 136 -21.49 -13.53 49.80
N PHE A 137 -21.62 -14.77 49.34
CA PHE A 137 -21.88 -15.92 50.19
C PHE A 137 -20.77 -16.16 51.22
N MET A 138 -19.51 -16.05 50.79
CA MET A 138 -18.38 -16.14 51.71
C MET A 138 -18.44 -15.04 52.77
N ASN A 139 -18.73 -13.79 52.40
CA ASN A 139 -18.92 -12.68 53.34
C ASN A 139 -20.05 -12.93 54.34
N GLU A 140 -21.18 -13.51 53.90
CA GLU A 140 -22.24 -13.91 54.81
C GLU A 140 -21.76 -14.99 55.81
N LEU A 141 -21.02 -16.01 55.35
CA LEU A 141 -20.40 -17.01 56.24
C LEU A 141 -19.39 -16.39 57.22
N ARG A 142 -18.62 -15.38 56.79
CA ARG A 142 -17.71 -14.62 57.67
C ARG A 142 -18.50 -13.88 58.74
N SER A 143 -19.61 -13.23 58.36
CA SER A 143 -20.50 -12.49 59.28
C SER A 143 -21.13 -13.40 60.35
N LEU A 144 -21.31 -14.68 60.03
CA LEU A 144 -21.81 -15.71 60.95
C LEU A 144 -20.71 -16.32 61.85
N GLY A 145 -19.47 -15.81 61.77
CA GLY A 145 -18.37 -16.18 62.66
C GLY A 145 -17.62 -17.46 62.27
N MET A 146 -17.73 -17.91 61.01
CA MET A 146 -17.13 -19.16 60.53
C MET A 146 -15.73 -19.01 59.89
N SER A 147 -15.16 -17.80 59.81
CA SER A 147 -13.79 -17.56 59.31
C SER A 147 -13.18 -16.25 59.84
N GLU A 148 -11.85 -16.19 60.04
CA GLU A 148 -11.11 -15.06 60.67
C GLU A 148 -10.51 -14.01 59.69
N GLU A 149 -10.79 -14.09 58.38
CA GLU A 149 -10.27 -13.13 57.40
C GLU A 149 -11.08 -11.83 57.34
N GLU A 150 -10.43 -10.70 57.01
CA GLU A 150 -11.07 -9.38 56.86
C GLU A 150 -12.21 -9.39 55.83
N MET A 151 -13.31 -8.73 56.16
CA MET A 151 -14.48 -8.58 55.28
C MET A 151 -14.12 -7.72 54.07
N GLN A 152 -14.31 -8.26 52.87
CA GLN A 152 -14.17 -7.49 51.63
C GLN A 152 -15.48 -6.80 51.28
N GLU A 153 -15.41 -5.53 50.87
CA GLU A 153 -16.56 -4.82 50.29
C GLU A 153 -16.87 -5.42 48.91
N VAL A 154 -18.08 -5.97 48.74
CA VAL A 154 -18.52 -6.62 47.49
C VAL A 154 -19.69 -5.83 46.93
N GLU A 155 -19.58 -5.43 45.67
CA GLU A 155 -20.63 -4.68 44.98
C GLU A 155 -21.89 -5.54 44.75
N PRO A 156 -23.09 -4.91 44.74
CA PRO A 156 -24.33 -5.59 44.39
C PRO A 156 -24.25 -6.26 43.02
N THR A 157 -24.87 -7.44 42.90
CA THR A 157 -24.81 -8.28 41.70
C THR A 157 -25.38 -7.58 40.47
N GLU A 158 -26.40 -6.73 40.64
CA GLU A 158 -27.01 -5.93 39.56
C GLU A 158 -26.03 -4.89 38.99
N ASP A 159 -25.29 -4.21 39.86
CA ASP A 159 -24.30 -3.20 39.47
C ASP A 159 -23.14 -3.86 38.72
N VAL A 160 -22.71 -5.05 39.13
CA VAL A 160 -21.67 -5.83 38.44
C VAL A 160 -22.13 -6.31 37.07
N ALA A 161 -23.38 -6.74 36.92
CA ALA A 161 -23.93 -7.09 35.62
C ALA A 161 -23.97 -5.88 34.67
N ALA A 162 -24.44 -4.72 35.16
CA ALA A 162 -24.51 -3.49 34.38
C ALA A 162 -23.11 -2.97 33.98
N ALA A 163 -22.15 -3.04 34.89
CA ALA A 163 -20.76 -2.69 34.62
C ALA A 163 -20.15 -3.61 33.55
N PHE A 164 -20.37 -4.92 33.68
CA PHE A 164 -19.89 -5.90 32.70
C PHE A 164 -20.46 -5.63 31.31
N GLU A 165 -21.77 -5.37 31.17
CA GLU A 165 -22.37 -5.13 29.86
C GLU A 165 -21.80 -3.90 29.15
N LYS A 166 -21.42 -2.87 29.91
CA LYS A 166 -20.85 -1.63 29.39
C LYS A 166 -19.41 -1.79 28.95
N ASP A 167 -18.61 -2.52 29.73
CA ASP A 167 -17.16 -2.55 29.57
C ASP A 167 -16.65 -3.83 28.89
N TYR A 168 -17.50 -4.85 28.70
CA TYR A 168 -17.09 -6.11 28.07
C TYR A 168 -16.65 -5.92 26.62
N VAL A 169 -15.41 -6.32 26.35
CA VAL A 169 -14.83 -6.43 25.01
C VAL A 169 -14.30 -7.85 24.84
N ASP A 170 -14.60 -8.48 23.70
CA ASP A 170 -14.09 -9.81 23.38
C ASP A 170 -12.55 -9.81 23.37
N GLU A 171 -11.94 -10.81 23.98
CA GLU A 171 -10.47 -10.97 24.02
C GLU A 171 -9.85 -10.92 22.62
N ARG A 172 -10.52 -11.48 21.61
CA ARG A 172 -10.06 -11.43 20.21
C ARG A 172 -10.04 -10.01 19.68
N ALA A 173 -11.02 -9.18 20.03
CA ALA A 173 -11.01 -7.76 19.69
C ALA A 173 -9.87 -7.03 20.43
N LEU A 174 -9.62 -7.34 21.70
CA LEU A 174 -8.51 -6.76 22.46
C LEU A 174 -7.15 -7.08 21.82
N ILE A 175 -6.90 -8.35 21.52
CA ILE A 175 -5.67 -8.79 20.86
C ILE A 175 -5.55 -8.14 19.47
N GLY A 176 -6.63 -8.13 18.69
CA GLY A 176 -6.66 -7.49 17.38
C GLY A 176 -6.39 -5.98 17.46
N GLN A 177 -6.97 -5.28 18.43
CA GLN A 177 -6.77 -3.85 18.64
C GLN A 177 -5.32 -3.55 19.05
N ALA A 178 -4.76 -4.33 19.99
CA ALA A 178 -3.36 -4.20 20.40
C ALA A 178 -2.40 -4.45 19.23
N SER A 179 -2.69 -5.45 18.40
CA SER A 179 -1.90 -5.78 17.22
C SER A 179 -1.95 -4.66 16.18
N LEU A 180 -3.15 -4.09 15.94
CA LEU A 180 -3.32 -2.96 15.04
C LEU A 180 -2.62 -1.70 15.55
N GLN A 181 -2.68 -1.42 16.86
CA GLN A 181 -1.98 -0.29 17.46
C GLN A 181 -0.46 -0.42 17.26
N TYR A 182 0.10 -1.61 17.51
CA TYR A 182 1.50 -1.88 17.24
C TYR A 182 1.87 -1.63 15.77
N LEU A 183 1.06 -2.12 14.83
CA LEU A 183 1.29 -1.90 13.40
C LEU A 183 1.15 -0.42 13.00
N GLN A 184 0.20 0.32 13.60
CA GLN A 184 0.03 1.74 13.33
C GLN A 184 1.28 2.54 13.70
N ASP A 185 1.87 2.24 14.85
CA ASP A 185 3.06 2.92 15.36
C ASP A 185 4.31 2.47 14.60
N ASN A 186 4.51 1.15 14.42
CA ASN A 186 5.69 0.60 13.74
C ASN A 186 5.75 1.00 12.25
N LEU A 187 4.63 0.97 11.54
CA LEU A 187 4.57 1.31 10.11
C LEU A 187 4.36 2.80 9.84
N GLU A 188 4.29 3.62 10.89
CA GLU A 188 3.98 5.05 10.83
C GLU A 188 2.73 5.34 9.98
N LEU A 189 1.68 4.53 10.13
CA LEU A 189 0.48 4.62 9.30
C LEU A 189 -0.13 6.03 9.27
N PRO A 190 -0.21 6.80 10.38
CA PRO A 190 -0.70 8.18 10.32
C PRO A 190 0.11 9.07 9.36
N ARG A 191 1.43 8.90 9.28
CA ARG A 191 2.29 9.64 8.34
C ARG A 191 1.99 9.20 6.90
N LYS A 192 1.99 7.90 6.65
CA LYS A 192 1.74 7.32 5.31
C LYS A 192 0.33 7.66 4.79
N PHE A 193 -0.69 7.68 5.64
CA PHE A 193 -2.04 8.11 5.23
C PHE A 193 -2.13 9.61 4.88
N ARG A 194 -1.29 10.46 5.45
CA ARG A 194 -1.18 11.87 5.01
C ARG A 194 -0.54 11.99 3.64
N GLU A 195 0.49 11.19 3.37
CA GLU A 195 1.14 11.09 2.06
C GLU A 195 0.18 10.54 0.99
N ALA A 196 -0.57 9.50 1.33
CA ALA A 196 -1.65 8.98 0.48
C ALA A 196 -2.71 10.04 0.18
N PHE A 197 -3.09 10.85 1.17
CA PHE A 197 -4.03 11.95 0.97
C PHE A 197 -3.47 13.06 0.06
N PHE A 198 -2.16 13.32 0.09
CA PHE A 198 -1.52 14.20 -0.90
C PHE A 198 -1.67 13.67 -2.33
N HIS A 199 -1.36 12.39 -2.56
CA HIS A 199 -1.56 11.78 -3.89
C HIS A 199 -3.01 11.82 -4.34
N PHE A 200 -3.97 11.66 -3.42
CA PHE A 200 -5.39 11.83 -3.72
C PHE A 200 -5.73 13.24 -4.19
N LEU A 201 -5.24 14.28 -3.50
CA LEU A 201 -5.51 15.68 -3.85
C LEU A 201 -4.93 16.08 -5.20
N VAL A 202 -3.75 15.58 -5.56
CA VAL A 202 -3.06 15.96 -6.81
C VAL A 202 -3.51 15.11 -8.01
N SER A 203 -3.58 13.78 -7.85
CA SER A 203 -3.78 12.83 -8.96
C SER A 203 -5.19 12.22 -9.01
N GLY A 204 -6.00 12.43 -7.97
CA GLY A 204 -7.31 11.79 -7.82
C GLY A 204 -7.25 10.30 -7.51
N ARG A 205 -6.05 9.73 -7.31
CA ARG A 205 -5.84 8.30 -7.04
C ARG A 205 -4.85 8.10 -5.90
N VAL A 206 -5.02 6.97 -5.22
CA VAL A 206 -4.13 6.53 -4.14
C VAL A 206 -3.77 5.09 -4.42
N VAL A 207 -2.47 4.80 -4.40
CA VAL A 207 -1.97 3.44 -4.49
C VAL A 207 -1.16 3.18 -3.23
N THR A 208 -1.53 2.12 -2.52
CA THR A 208 -0.80 1.64 -1.34
C THR A 208 -0.42 0.20 -1.59
N GLU A 209 0.82 -0.12 -1.32
CA GLU A 209 1.35 -1.47 -1.40
C GLU A 209 1.51 -2.04 0.00
N LYS A 210 1.13 -3.31 0.17
CA LYS A 210 1.36 -4.06 1.41
C LYS A 210 2.06 -5.33 1.01
N PHE A 211 3.23 -5.60 1.60
CA PHE A 211 3.99 -6.80 1.31
C PHE A 211 4.74 -7.26 2.57
N VAL A 212 5.33 -8.45 2.50
CA VAL A 212 6.15 -9.00 3.59
C VAL A 212 7.58 -9.11 3.10
N SER A 213 8.52 -8.57 3.87
CA SER A 213 9.96 -8.69 3.65
C SER A 213 10.63 -9.04 4.98
N GLN A 214 11.49 -10.05 4.98
CA GLN A 214 12.23 -10.51 6.18
C GLN A 214 11.36 -10.65 7.44
N ASP A 215 10.23 -11.34 7.31
CA ASP A 215 9.22 -11.54 8.38
C ASP A 215 8.59 -10.26 8.96
N ARG A 216 8.73 -9.13 8.25
CA ARG A 216 8.10 -7.86 8.59
C ARG A 216 7.06 -7.49 7.56
N VAL A 217 5.94 -6.95 8.05
CA VAL A 217 4.92 -6.35 7.18
C VAL A 217 5.42 -4.96 6.80
N GLU A 218 5.43 -4.67 5.52
CA GLU A 218 5.71 -3.35 4.96
C GLU A 218 4.42 -2.74 4.41
N PHE A 219 4.25 -1.44 4.61
CA PHE A 219 3.15 -0.66 4.05
C PHE A 219 3.73 0.54 3.34
N GLU A 220 3.64 0.62 2.02
CA GLU A 220 4.24 1.72 1.26
C GLU A 220 3.18 2.49 0.48
N VAL A 221 3.36 3.81 0.40
CA VAL A 221 2.53 4.67 -0.44
C VAL A 221 3.27 4.86 -1.75
N VAL A 222 2.64 4.44 -2.83
CA VAL A 222 3.26 4.42 -4.15
C VAL A 222 2.75 5.59 -4.95
N ASN A 223 3.65 6.27 -5.68
CA ASN A 223 3.21 7.27 -6.63
C ASN A 223 2.29 6.59 -7.68
N PRO A 224 1.07 7.09 -7.91
CA PRO A 224 0.19 6.56 -8.94
C PRO A 224 0.81 6.49 -10.35
N LEU A 225 1.80 7.34 -10.66
CA LEU A 225 2.56 7.29 -11.92
C LEU A 225 3.53 6.11 -12.04
N ASP A 226 3.79 5.41 -10.95
CA ASP A 226 4.67 4.25 -10.89
C ASP A 226 3.91 2.94 -10.66
N ALA A 227 2.58 2.99 -10.67
CA ALA A 227 1.71 1.81 -10.63
C ALA A 227 0.91 1.66 -11.94
N ASP A 228 0.70 0.42 -12.37
CA ASP A 228 -0.25 0.06 -13.43
C ASP A 228 -1.05 -1.16 -12.99
N TRP A 229 -2.28 -1.30 -13.49
CA TRP A 229 -3.19 -2.35 -13.01
C TRP A 229 -4.32 -2.62 -14.00
N ASP A 230 -5.07 -3.68 -13.71
CA ASP A 230 -6.28 -4.04 -14.44
C ASP A 230 -7.36 -2.96 -14.32
N LYS A 231 -7.66 -2.29 -15.45
CA LYS A 231 -8.64 -1.19 -15.55
C LYS A 231 -10.02 -1.70 -15.99
N SER A 232 -10.44 -2.84 -15.48
CA SER A 232 -11.79 -3.34 -15.68
C SER A 232 -12.82 -2.29 -15.22
N PRO A 233 -13.86 -1.98 -16.04
CA PRO A 233 -14.75 -0.85 -15.79
C PRO A 233 -15.60 -0.99 -14.52
N ASN A 234 -15.79 -2.20 -14.03
CA ASN A 234 -16.61 -2.50 -12.85
C ASN A 234 -15.79 -2.65 -11.56
N THR A 235 -14.47 -2.43 -11.63
CA THR A 235 -13.56 -2.61 -10.51
C THR A 235 -13.29 -1.26 -9.84
N THR A 236 -13.69 -1.13 -8.57
CA THR A 236 -13.43 0.09 -7.79
C THR A 236 -12.05 0.06 -7.12
N PHE A 237 -11.66 -1.09 -6.56
CA PHE A 237 -10.39 -1.26 -5.86
C PHE A 237 -9.40 -2.07 -6.69
N ILE A 238 -8.13 -1.67 -6.66
CA ILE A 238 -7.05 -2.34 -7.41
C ILE A 238 -6.92 -3.82 -6.99
N GLU A 239 -7.16 -4.13 -5.72
CA GLU A 239 -7.12 -5.48 -5.15
C GLU A 239 -8.17 -6.43 -5.75
N ASP A 240 -9.28 -5.88 -6.26
CA ASP A 240 -10.31 -6.65 -6.96
C ASP A 240 -9.98 -6.87 -8.44
N GLY A 241 -8.94 -6.20 -8.97
CA GLY A 241 -8.45 -6.40 -10.33
C GLY A 241 -7.77 -7.75 -10.56
N SER A 242 -7.57 -8.13 -11.82
CA SER A 242 -6.89 -9.37 -12.19
C SER A 242 -5.38 -9.31 -11.98
N TRP A 243 -4.80 -8.12 -12.12
CA TRP A 243 -3.37 -7.88 -11.99
C TRP A 243 -3.03 -6.43 -11.61
N ALA A 244 -1.84 -6.25 -11.05
CA ALA A 244 -1.21 -4.95 -10.78
C ALA A 244 0.31 -5.07 -10.88
N VAL A 245 0.97 -4.00 -11.31
CA VAL A 245 2.44 -3.88 -11.36
C VAL A 245 2.85 -2.55 -10.75
N ILE A 246 3.80 -2.61 -9.84
CA ILE A 246 4.44 -1.45 -9.22
C ILE A 246 5.89 -1.41 -9.68
N ARG A 247 6.30 -0.26 -10.20
CA ARG A 247 7.68 0.03 -10.60
C ARG A 247 8.33 0.88 -9.54
N GLN A 248 9.44 0.43 -8.97
CA GLN A 248 10.24 1.21 -8.04
C GLN A 248 11.67 1.35 -8.55
N LEU A 249 12.24 2.54 -8.43
CA LEU A 249 13.68 2.74 -8.53
C LEU A 249 14.28 2.58 -7.15
N ALA A 250 15.15 1.59 -6.97
CA ALA A 250 15.80 1.28 -5.70
C ALA A 250 17.32 1.28 -5.87
N THR A 251 18.07 1.63 -4.82
CA THR A 251 19.53 1.44 -4.85
C THR A 251 19.85 -0.04 -4.67
N ILE A 252 21.04 -0.47 -5.11
CA ILE A 252 21.45 -1.88 -4.95
C ILE A 252 21.38 -2.33 -3.48
N PRO A 253 21.87 -1.55 -2.48
CA PRO A 253 21.69 -1.89 -1.07
C PRO A 253 20.22 -2.10 -0.67
N ASP A 254 19.31 -1.20 -1.06
CA ASP A 254 17.88 -1.34 -0.71
C ASP A 254 17.27 -2.63 -1.28
N VAL A 255 17.69 -3.02 -2.50
CA VAL A 255 17.27 -4.27 -3.14
C VAL A 255 17.82 -5.47 -2.37
N LEU A 256 19.08 -5.41 -1.94
CA LEU A 256 19.68 -6.46 -1.13
C LEU A 256 18.99 -6.57 0.23
N ASP A 257 18.78 -5.46 0.93
CA ASP A 257 18.09 -5.45 2.23
C ASP A 257 16.67 -6.04 2.11
N THR A 258 15.95 -5.77 1.02
CA THR A 258 14.59 -6.29 0.83
C THR A 258 14.54 -7.76 0.40
N TYR A 259 15.49 -8.20 -0.44
CA TYR A 259 15.40 -9.49 -1.16
C TYR A 259 16.57 -10.45 -0.91
N TYR A 260 17.43 -10.18 0.07
CA TYR A 260 18.63 -10.98 0.36
C TYR A 260 18.32 -12.49 0.44
N ASP A 261 17.26 -12.86 1.16
CA ASP A 261 16.87 -14.27 1.37
C ASP A 261 16.35 -14.97 0.10
N SER A 262 15.95 -14.20 -0.90
CA SER A 262 15.38 -14.70 -2.16
C SER A 262 16.38 -14.72 -3.31
N LEU A 263 17.52 -14.04 -3.18
CA LEU A 263 18.51 -13.89 -4.25
C LEU A 263 19.62 -14.95 -4.15
N THR A 264 20.03 -15.51 -5.28
CA THR A 264 21.20 -16.39 -5.31
C THR A 264 22.50 -15.59 -5.25
N PRO A 265 23.62 -16.15 -4.73
CA PRO A 265 24.90 -15.45 -4.67
C PRO A 265 25.37 -14.92 -6.04
N GLU A 266 25.08 -15.65 -7.12
CA GLU A 266 25.37 -15.22 -8.49
C GLU A 266 24.54 -13.99 -8.92
N GLN A 267 23.26 -13.93 -8.51
CA GLN A 267 22.40 -12.77 -8.76
C GLN A 267 22.87 -11.55 -7.99
N ILE A 268 23.30 -11.72 -6.73
CA ILE A 268 23.88 -10.63 -5.91
C ILE A 268 25.14 -10.10 -6.59
N THR A 269 26.06 -10.99 -6.99
CA THR A 269 27.28 -10.61 -7.70
C THR A 269 26.96 -9.88 -9.00
N LYS A 270 25.94 -10.32 -9.74
CA LYS A 270 25.48 -9.66 -10.97
C LYS A 270 24.86 -8.28 -10.72
N LEU A 271 24.14 -8.10 -9.62
CA LEU A 271 23.58 -6.81 -9.21
C LEU A 271 24.68 -5.83 -8.83
N GLU A 272 25.66 -6.26 -8.04
CA GLU A 272 26.81 -5.44 -7.64
C GLU A 272 27.76 -5.12 -8.81
N ALA A 273 27.97 -6.07 -9.72
CA ALA A 273 28.79 -5.89 -10.91
C ALA A 273 28.15 -4.97 -11.96
N LYS A 274 26.82 -4.81 -11.93
CA LYS A 274 26.10 -3.93 -12.85
C LYS A 274 26.38 -2.47 -12.49
N LYS A 275 27.28 -1.83 -13.25
CA LYS A 275 27.39 -0.36 -13.33
C LYS A 275 26.26 0.19 -14.21
N GLY A 276 25.07 0.27 -13.61
CA GLY A 276 23.88 1.00 -14.03
C GLY A 276 23.26 0.62 -15.38
N THR A 277 21.94 0.40 -15.34
CA THR A 277 21.11 0.30 -16.54
C THR A 277 20.10 1.42 -16.43
N THR A 278 20.10 2.33 -17.40
CA THR A 278 19.24 3.51 -17.50
C THR A 278 17.77 3.12 -17.40
N GLY A 279 17.15 3.46 -16.27
CA GLY A 279 15.70 3.51 -16.07
C GLY A 279 15.30 4.96 -15.81
N THR A 280 14.39 5.51 -16.60
CA THR A 280 13.92 6.90 -16.45
C THR A 280 12.76 6.93 -15.44
N GLY A 281 13.06 7.36 -14.21
CA GLY A 281 12.04 7.59 -13.18
C GLY A 281 11.15 8.77 -13.57
N TYR A 282 9.83 8.57 -13.54
CA TYR A 282 8.86 9.59 -13.98
C TYR A 282 8.83 10.84 -13.08
N LEU A 283 9.25 10.73 -11.81
CA LEU A 283 9.33 11.86 -10.88
C LEU A 283 10.62 12.67 -10.97
N TRP A 284 11.64 12.20 -11.69
CA TRP A 284 12.88 12.94 -11.92
C TRP A 284 12.91 13.63 -13.29
N ASN A 285 11.81 13.53 -14.03
CA ASN A 285 11.58 14.25 -15.28
C ASN A 285 11.00 15.65 -15.01
N THR A 286 11.46 16.34 -13.96
CA THR A 286 11.29 17.80 -13.83
C THR A 286 12.16 18.56 -14.83
N ASP A 287 13.07 17.87 -15.52
CA ASP A 287 13.64 18.32 -16.79
C ASP A 287 12.84 17.71 -17.95
N ARG A 288 11.51 17.91 -17.98
CA ARG A 288 10.83 17.95 -19.27
C ARG A 288 11.55 19.03 -20.06
N ASP A 289 12.25 18.59 -21.10
CA ASP A 289 12.95 19.32 -22.13
C ASP A 289 12.02 20.37 -22.80
N ASP A 290 11.59 21.38 -22.03
CA ASP A 290 11.08 22.65 -22.53
C ASP A 290 12.33 23.31 -23.13
N GLY A 291 12.51 23.14 -24.44
CA GLY A 291 13.60 23.67 -25.28
C GLY A 291 13.74 25.19 -25.24
N LEU A 292 14.05 25.73 -24.07
CA LEU A 292 14.25 27.13 -23.73
C LEU A 292 15.51 27.34 -22.87
N HIS A 293 16.27 26.28 -22.58
CA HIS A 293 17.68 26.40 -22.29
C HIS A 293 18.47 26.25 -23.59
N GLU A 294 18.48 27.32 -24.39
CA GLU A 294 19.64 27.62 -25.24
C GLU A 294 20.84 27.83 -24.31
N SER A 295 21.44 26.73 -23.86
CA SER A 295 22.81 26.72 -23.39
C SER A 295 23.68 26.99 -24.62
N ARG A 296 23.97 28.28 -24.79
CA ARG A 296 25.31 28.74 -25.20
C ARG A 296 26.34 28.00 -24.34
N ASP A 297 26.69 26.80 -24.77
CA ASP A 297 27.97 26.17 -24.48
C ASP A 297 28.19 25.05 -25.51
N ARG A 298 28.98 25.42 -26.52
CA ARG A 298 29.66 24.45 -27.38
C ARG A 298 30.55 23.59 -26.49
N GLY A 299 30.13 22.34 -26.26
CA GLY A 299 30.97 21.28 -25.72
C GLY A 299 30.57 20.81 -24.32
N GLY A 300 29.98 19.60 -24.24
CA GLY A 300 30.08 18.76 -23.04
C GLY A 300 28.83 18.59 -22.17
N ALA A 301 27.64 18.99 -22.61
CA ALA A 301 26.40 18.84 -21.83
C ALA A 301 25.68 17.49 -21.98
N GLN A 302 26.28 16.47 -22.62
CA GLN A 302 25.70 15.12 -22.73
C GLN A 302 26.12 14.17 -21.58
N GLY A 303 27.00 14.63 -20.67
CA GLY A 303 27.63 13.80 -19.65
C GLY A 303 27.19 14.01 -18.20
N ARG A 304 26.44 15.08 -17.87
CA ARG A 304 26.12 15.42 -16.47
C ARG A 304 24.77 14.89 -15.97
N GLN A 305 23.75 14.75 -16.83
CA GLN A 305 22.44 14.21 -16.43
C GLN A 305 22.47 12.68 -16.18
N ASN A 306 23.42 11.95 -16.78
CA ASN A 306 23.53 10.49 -16.68
C ASN A 306 24.35 9.96 -15.49
N ALA A 307 24.99 10.83 -14.70
CA ALA A 307 25.89 10.38 -13.63
C ALA A 307 25.16 9.88 -12.37
N PHE A 308 23.97 10.41 -12.06
CA PHE A 308 23.19 10.02 -10.88
C PHE A 308 22.27 8.82 -11.14
N ASN A 309 21.72 8.69 -12.37
CA ASN A 309 20.84 7.57 -12.76
C ASN A 309 21.55 6.21 -12.84
N ASN A 310 22.89 6.18 -12.86
CA ASN A 310 23.66 4.95 -13.03
C ASN A 310 23.74 4.08 -11.75
N ARG A 311 23.10 4.48 -10.65
CA ARG A 311 23.12 3.79 -9.35
C ARG A 311 21.82 3.10 -8.97
N PHE A 312 20.73 3.40 -9.68
CA PHE A 312 19.42 2.83 -9.38
C PHE A 312 19.15 1.60 -10.25
N VAL A 313 18.42 0.66 -9.69
CA VAL A 313 17.91 -0.54 -10.35
C VAL A 313 16.39 -0.44 -10.39
N GLU A 314 15.79 -0.71 -11.53
CA GLU A 314 14.35 -0.85 -11.66
C GLU A 314 13.90 -2.19 -11.08
N VAL A 315 13.00 -2.10 -10.09
CA VAL A 315 12.36 -3.24 -9.44
C VAL A 315 10.89 -3.21 -9.83
N PHE A 316 10.41 -4.30 -10.44
CA PHE A 316 9.00 -4.49 -10.75
C PHE A 316 8.40 -5.49 -9.78
N ARG A 317 7.42 -5.05 -8.99
CA ARG A 317 6.61 -5.93 -8.14
C ARG A 317 5.30 -6.21 -8.85
N CYS A 318 5.06 -7.49 -9.13
CA CYS A 318 3.94 -7.93 -9.95
C CYS A 318 2.96 -8.73 -9.09
N TYR A 319 1.68 -8.40 -9.19
CA TYR A 319 0.56 -9.04 -8.52
C TYR A 319 -0.40 -9.57 -9.57
N TRP A 320 -0.87 -10.80 -9.41
CA TRP A 320 -1.87 -11.38 -10.29
C TRP A 320 -2.74 -12.41 -9.58
N LYS A 321 -3.95 -12.58 -10.09
CA LYS A 321 -4.88 -13.61 -9.63
C LYS A 321 -4.56 -14.94 -10.29
N GLY A 322 -4.22 -15.93 -9.47
CA GLY A 322 -4.07 -17.33 -9.88
C GLY A 322 -5.23 -18.18 -9.38
N MET A 323 -5.56 -19.25 -10.10
CA MET A 323 -6.54 -20.24 -9.65
C MET A 323 -5.83 -21.44 -9.02
N THR A 324 -6.35 -21.95 -7.90
CA THR A 324 -5.84 -23.19 -7.27
C THR A 324 -7.01 -24.14 -7.07
N ARG A 325 -6.82 -25.42 -7.39
CA ARG A 325 -7.82 -26.46 -7.16
C ARG A 325 -7.85 -26.79 -5.66
N VAL A 326 -8.97 -26.52 -5.01
CA VAL A 326 -9.24 -26.98 -3.64
C VAL A 326 -10.06 -28.26 -3.74
N GLY A 327 -9.58 -29.34 -3.13
CA GLY A 327 -10.33 -30.59 -2.98
C GLY A 327 -10.87 -30.67 -1.56
N ILE A 328 -12.12 -31.07 -1.40
CA ILE A 328 -12.67 -31.42 -0.09
C ILE A 328 -12.18 -32.84 0.21
N ARG A 329 -11.51 -33.02 1.34
CA ARG A 329 -11.06 -34.33 1.79
C ARG A 329 -12.14 -34.90 2.69
N GLU A 330 -12.93 -35.79 2.13
CA GLU A 330 -13.91 -36.57 2.89
C GLU A 330 -13.17 -37.68 3.63
N TYR A 331 -13.46 -37.86 4.91
CA TYR A 331 -13.00 -39.01 5.69
C TYR A 331 -14.19 -39.76 6.26
N GLN A 332 -14.05 -41.07 6.37
CA GLN A 332 -15.02 -41.90 7.04
C GLN A 332 -14.70 -41.88 8.53
N ASP A 333 -15.63 -41.42 9.36
CA ASP A 333 -15.54 -41.51 10.82
C ASP A 333 -15.49 -42.99 11.25
N GLU A 334 -14.95 -43.28 12.43
CA GLU A 334 -14.89 -44.62 13.04
C GLU A 334 -16.27 -45.27 13.16
N GLN A 335 -17.34 -44.47 13.09
CA GLN A 335 -18.75 -44.89 13.17
C GLN A 335 -19.41 -45.07 11.78
N GLY A 336 -18.66 -44.95 10.69
CA GLY A 336 -19.15 -45.22 9.33
C GLY A 336 -19.89 -44.05 8.66
N GLY A 337 -19.94 -42.88 9.29
CA GLY A 337 -20.41 -41.63 8.68
C GLY A 337 -19.34 -40.98 7.79
N TRP A 338 -19.76 -40.27 6.76
CA TRP A 338 -18.87 -39.45 5.91
C TRP A 338 -18.95 -38.00 6.39
N GLU A 339 -17.80 -37.41 6.74
CA GLU A 339 -17.64 -35.96 6.98
C GLU A 339 -16.78 -35.32 5.89
#